data_AF-A0A932MDP2-F1
#
_entry.id   AF-A0A932MDP2-F1
#
_cell.length_a   1.000
_cell.length_b   1.000
_cell.length_c   1.000
_cell.angle_alpha   90.00
_cell.angle_beta   90.00
_cell.angle_gamma   90.00
#
_symmetry.space_group_name_H-M   'P 1'
#
loop_
_entity.id
_entity.type
_entity.pdbx_description
1 polymer ?
#
loop_
_entity_poly.entity_id
_entity_poly.type
_entity_poly.pdbx_seq_one_letter_code
_entity_poly.pdbx_strand_id
1 'polypeptide(L)'
;AVPLLFVQDVSGFMVGPEAEQSGIIRAGARFVEAMAGAVVPKLVLTVNHASGAGYYAMAGQGFDPDLILSLPTGRMGVMEGDSAVQAVYGARATDPDLADQVQRMREDYDQQLDARFAAARGFVDALVTPEEVRDLLAFALRVTSHYRGPHIGPFVLPPLDCRVE
;
A
#
# COMPACT_ATOMS: atom_id res chain seq x y z
N ALA A 1 -7.52 5.32 -22.96
CA ALA A 1 -6.81 4.47 -21.99
C ALA A 1 -7.75 4.18 -20.84
N VAL A 2 -7.74 2.97 -20.29
CA VAL A 2 -8.58 2.60 -19.14
C VAL A 2 -7.73 2.77 -17.87
N PRO A 3 -8.11 3.61 -16.90
CA PRO A 3 -7.40 3.72 -15.62
C PRO A 3 -7.41 2.40 -14.85
N LEU A 4 -6.37 2.16 -14.06
CA LEU A 4 -6.29 1.02 -13.15
C LEU A 4 -6.58 1.48 -11.73
N LEU A 5 -7.43 0.74 -11.03
CA LEU A 5 -7.68 0.92 -9.60
C LEU A 5 -7.15 -0.30 -8.85
N PHE A 6 -6.15 -0.09 -8.01
CA PHE A 6 -5.60 -1.10 -7.11
C PHE A 6 -6.26 -0.96 -5.73
N VAL A 7 -7.00 -1.98 -5.32
CA VAL A 7 -7.56 -2.05 -3.96
C VAL A 7 -6.65 -2.94 -3.13
N GLN A 8 -5.95 -2.34 -2.17
CA GLN A 8 -4.95 -3.03 -1.35
C GLN A 8 -5.57 -3.56 -0.06
N ASP A 9 -5.56 -4.89 0.04
CA ASP A 9 -5.60 -5.67 1.28
C ASP A 9 -4.72 -6.91 1.05
N VAL A 10 -3.41 -6.67 1.04
CA VAL A 10 -2.38 -7.63 0.61
C VAL A 10 -1.27 -7.70 1.65
N SER A 11 -1.02 -8.90 2.17
CA SER A 11 0.04 -9.18 3.15
C SER A 11 1.36 -9.65 2.51
N GLY A 12 1.41 -9.72 1.17
CA GLY A 12 2.59 -10.13 0.41
C GLY A 12 2.26 -11.20 -0.64
N PHE A 13 3.31 -11.82 -1.19
CA PHE A 13 3.18 -13.01 -2.02
C PHE A 13 3.13 -14.27 -1.16
N MET A 14 2.46 -15.30 -1.66
CA MET A 14 2.46 -16.61 -1.02
C MET A 14 3.87 -17.20 -0.95
N VAL A 15 4.21 -17.79 0.19
CA VAL A 15 5.50 -18.43 0.44
C VAL A 15 5.34 -19.93 0.60
N GLY A 16 6.41 -20.68 0.35
CA GLY A 16 6.47 -22.13 0.56
C GLY A 16 6.80 -22.91 -0.72
N PRO A 17 7.16 -24.20 -0.59
CA PRO A 17 7.68 -24.98 -1.71
C PRO A 17 6.74 -25.07 -2.91
N GLU A 18 5.43 -25.19 -2.66
CA GLU A 18 4.42 -25.25 -3.72
C GLU A 18 4.33 -23.94 -4.51
N ALA A 19 4.33 -22.81 -3.81
CA ALA A 19 4.32 -21.48 -4.43
C ALA A 19 5.57 -21.29 -5.31
N GLU A 20 6.74 -21.65 -4.79
CA GLU A 20 8.00 -21.58 -5.54
C GLU A 20 7.99 -22.47 -6.79
N GLN A 21 7.57 -23.74 -6.65
CA GLN A 21 7.50 -24.68 -7.77
C GLN A 21 6.47 -24.27 -8.82
N SER A 22 5.36 -23.65 -8.41
CA SER A 22 4.36 -23.08 -9.32
C SER A 22 4.84 -21.82 -10.05
N GLY A 23 6.02 -21.29 -9.69
CA GLY A 23 6.65 -20.16 -10.36
C GLY A 23 6.19 -18.79 -9.84
N ILE A 24 5.86 -18.68 -8.55
CA ILE A 24 5.37 -17.42 -7.94
C ILE A 24 6.31 -16.24 -8.21
N ILE A 25 7.63 -16.43 -8.15
CA ILE A 25 8.62 -15.38 -8.44
C ILE A 25 8.46 -14.87 -9.88
N ARG A 26 8.35 -15.78 -10.86
CA ARG A 26 8.22 -15.40 -12.27
C ARG A 26 6.89 -14.73 -12.56
N ALA A 27 5.81 -15.24 -11.98
CA ALA A 27 4.47 -14.66 -12.13
C ALA A 27 4.40 -13.27 -11.47
N GLY A 28 4.93 -13.13 -10.25
CA GLY A 28 5.02 -11.87 -9.53
C GLY A 28 5.86 -10.83 -10.26
N ALA A 29 7.03 -11.21 -10.77
CA ALA A 29 7.88 -10.32 -11.55
C ALA A 29 7.16 -9.78 -12.81
N ARG A 30 6.44 -10.64 -13.54
CA ARG A 30 5.64 -10.22 -14.70
C ARG A 30 4.50 -9.28 -14.33
N PHE A 31 3.86 -9.51 -13.19
CA PHE A 31 2.80 -8.63 -12.71
C PHE A 31 3.35 -7.25 -12.33
N VAL A 32 4.46 -7.20 -11.59
CA VAL A 32 5.16 -5.95 -11.25
C VAL A 32 5.64 -5.23 -12.51
N GLU A 33 6.21 -5.95 -13.47
CA GLU A 33 6.66 -5.38 -14.75
C GLU A 33 5.49 -4.77 -15.53
N ALA A 34 4.37 -5.50 -15.64
CA ALA A 34 3.17 -5.00 -16.33
C ALA A 34 2.58 -3.78 -15.63
N MET A 35 2.54 -3.78 -14.29
CA MET A 35 2.07 -2.65 -13.49
C MET A 35 2.99 -1.43 -13.63
N ALA A 36 4.31 -1.62 -13.49
CA ALA A 36 5.29 -0.55 -13.58
C ALA A 36 5.37 0.04 -15.00
N GLY A 37 5.22 -0.79 -16.03
CA GLY A 37 5.18 -0.37 -17.43
C GLY A 37 3.84 0.22 -17.87
N ALA A 38 2.80 0.19 -17.01
CA ALA A 38 1.50 0.74 -17.35
C ALA A 38 1.56 2.27 -17.44
N VAL A 39 1.36 2.77 -18.66
CA VAL A 39 1.31 4.22 -18.98
C VAL A 39 -0.07 4.84 -18.78
N VAL A 40 -1.03 4.05 -18.28
CA VAL A 40 -2.37 4.53 -17.94
C VAL A 40 -2.38 5.00 -16.48
N PRO A 41 -3.34 5.85 -16.09
CA PRO A 41 -3.43 6.30 -14.71
C PRO A 41 -3.62 5.14 -13.73
N LYS A 42 -2.88 5.18 -12.62
CA LYS A 42 -2.88 4.20 -11.52
C LYS A 42 -3.40 4.88 -10.26
N LEU A 43 -4.59 4.46 -9.83
CA LEU A 43 -5.19 4.89 -8.57
C LEU A 43 -5.08 3.76 -7.55
N VAL A 44 -4.82 4.09 -6.30
CA VAL A 44 -4.68 3.12 -5.21
C VAL A 44 -5.65 3.46 -4.08
N LEU A 45 -6.31 2.44 -3.55
CA LEU A 45 -7.10 2.51 -2.33
C LEU A 45 -6.60 1.44 -1.35
N THR A 46 -5.96 1.86 -0.29
CA THR A 46 -5.55 0.97 0.81
C THR A 46 -6.69 0.83 1.80
N VAL A 47 -7.29 -0.36 1.83
CA VAL A 47 -8.41 -0.69 2.72
C VAL A 47 -7.88 -1.19 4.06
N ASN A 48 -6.87 -2.06 4.01
CA ASN A 48 -6.31 -2.72 5.18
C ASN A 48 -4.83 -3.02 4.93
N HIS A 49 -4.40 -4.26 4.74
CA HIS A 49 -2.97 -4.56 4.62
C HIS A 49 -2.38 -4.06 3.31
N ALA A 50 -1.16 -3.54 3.39
CA ALA A 50 -0.32 -3.22 2.26
C ALA A 50 1.13 -3.52 2.65
N SER A 51 1.50 -4.80 2.55
CA SER A 51 2.76 -5.31 3.09
C SER A 51 3.77 -5.69 2.02
N GLY A 52 5.02 -5.25 2.22
CA GLY A 52 6.21 -5.74 1.54
C GLY A 52 6.08 -5.78 0.00
N ALA A 53 6.39 -6.93 -0.59
CA ALA A 53 6.33 -7.11 -2.03
C ALA A 53 4.89 -7.02 -2.60
N GLY A 54 3.86 -7.28 -1.79
CA GLY A 54 2.46 -7.12 -2.19
C GLY A 54 2.09 -5.64 -2.39
N TYR A 55 2.52 -4.77 -1.46
CA TYR A 55 2.39 -3.32 -1.60
C TYR A 55 3.02 -2.81 -2.91
N TYR A 56 4.24 -3.27 -3.21
CA TYR A 56 4.92 -2.94 -4.46
C TYR A 56 4.19 -3.43 -5.70
N ALA A 57 3.75 -4.69 -5.70
CA ALA A 57 3.01 -5.25 -6.82
C ALA A 57 1.68 -4.53 -7.10
N MET A 58 1.06 -3.97 -6.06
CA MET A 58 -0.22 -3.27 -6.13
C MET A 58 -0.07 -1.75 -6.26
N ALA A 59 0.99 -1.30 -6.96
CA ALA A 59 1.27 0.10 -7.25
C ALA A 59 1.44 1.01 -6.02
N GLY A 60 2.06 0.49 -4.95
CA GLY A 60 2.48 1.33 -3.82
C GLY A 60 3.40 2.48 -4.24
N GLN A 61 3.66 3.42 -3.32
CA GLN A 61 4.30 4.71 -3.62
C GLN A 61 5.63 4.63 -4.39
N GLY A 62 6.41 3.55 -4.24
CA GLY A 62 7.64 3.33 -5.01
C GLY A 62 7.44 3.06 -6.51
N PHE A 63 6.19 2.96 -6.99
CA PHE A 63 5.81 2.71 -8.39
C PHE A 63 4.98 3.84 -9.00
N ASP A 64 5.10 5.04 -8.42
CA ASP A 64 4.54 6.29 -8.93
C ASP A 64 3.07 6.18 -9.38
N PRO A 65 2.15 5.76 -8.49
CA PRO A 65 0.72 5.92 -8.76
C PRO A 65 0.35 7.40 -8.84
N ASP A 66 -0.71 7.71 -9.58
CA ASP A 66 -1.21 9.08 -9.72
C ASP A 66 -1.89 9.58 -8.43
N LEU A 67 -2.48 8.66 -7.66
CA LEU A 67 -3.12 8.96 -6.37
C LEU A 67 -3.19 7.71 -5.49
N ILE A 68 -2.84 7.86 -4.22
CA ILE A 68 -3.01 6.86 -3.17
C ILE A 68 -3.92 7.39 -2.07
N LEU A 69 -5.08 6.73 -1.94
CA LEU A 69 -6.01 6.92 -0.84
C LEU A 69 -5.83 5.78 0.17
N SER A 70 -5.94 6.07 1.46
CA SER A 70 -6.02 5.03 2.49
C SER A 70 -7.19 5.28 3.41
N LEU A 71 -7.85 4.19 3.80
CA LEU A 71 -8.74 4.22 4.96
C LEU A 71 -7.90 4.36 6.25
N PRO A 72 -8.50 4.80 7.37
CA PRO A 72 -7.82 4.80 8.67
C PRO A 72 -7.37 3.40 9.12
N THR A 73 -8.00 2.36 8.59
CA THR A 73 -7.64 0.94 8.81
C THR A 73 -6.46 0.47 7.97
N GLY A 74 -5.96 1.28 7.05
CA GLY A 74 -4.82 0.93 6.21
C GLY A 74 -3.56 0.68 7.05
N ARG A 75 -2.88 -0.44 6.78
CA ARG A 75 -1.65 -0.86 7.45
C ARG A 75 -0.54 -1.04 6.42
N MET A 76 0.35 -0.05 6.33
CA MET A 76 1.41 0.00 5.31
C MET A 76 2.78 -0.23 5.94
N GLY A 77 3.50 -1.25 5.47
CA GLY A 77 4.82 -1.55 5.99
C GLY A 77 5.49 -2.74 5.32
N VAL A 78 6.63 -3.16 5.85
CA VAL A 78 7.36 -4.31 5.29
C VAL A 78 6.63 -5.61 5.58
N MET A 79 6.14 -5.77 6.81
CA MET A 79 5.37 -6.92 7.30
C MET A 79 4.71 -6.56 8.63
N GLU A 80 3.81 -7.42 9.13
CA GLU A 80 3.25 -7.27 10.47
C GLU A 80 4.29 -7.49 11.57
N GLY A 81 4.07 -6.86 12.73
CA GLY A 81 5.00 -6.89 13.85
C GLY A 81 5.34 -8.30 14.34
N ASP A 82 4.36 -9.19 14.44
CA ASP A 82 4.60 -10.58 14.85
C ASP A 82 5.43 -11.36 13.83
N SER A 83 5.22 -11.13 12.53
CA SER A 83 6.06 -11.71 11.48
C SER A 83 7.50 -11.24 11.60
N ALA A 84 7.71 -9.97 11.93
CA ALA A 84 9.04 -9.40 12.12
C ALA A 84 9.72 -9.93 13.38
N VAL A 85 9.00 -10.04 14.50
CA VAL A 85 9.47 -10.68 15.73
C VAL A 85 9.90 -12.12 15.46
N GLN A 86 9.08 -12.88 14.75
CA GLN A 86 9.39 -14.26 14.40
C GLN A 86 10.63 -14.35 13.50
N ALA A 87 10.80 -13.42 12.56
CA ALA A 87 11.96 -13.39 11.68
C ALA A 87 13.26 -13.06 12.44
N VAL A 88 13.21 -12.18 13.44
CA VAL A 88 14.40 -11.75 14.20
C VAL A 88 14.75 -12.70 15.34
N TYR A 89 13.76 -13.14 16.11
CA TYR A 89 13.97 -13.91 17.35
C TYR A 89 13.66 -15.41 17.19
N GLY A 90 12.82 -15.79 16.23
CA GLY A 90 12.41 -17.18 16.02
C GLY A 90 11.89 -17.82 17.31
N ALA A 91 12.39 -19.02 17.62
CA ALA A 91 12.01 -19.75 18.83
C ALA A 91 12.35 -19.01 20.14
N ARG A 92 13.27 -18.03 20.12
CA ARG A 92 13.62 -17.24 21.30
C ARG A 92 12.64 -16.11 21.59
N ALA A 93 11.63 -15.90 20.75
CA ALA A 93 10.62 -14.86 20.98
C ALA A 93 9.83 -15.05 22.28
N THR A 94 9.76 -16.27 22.82
CA THR A 94 9.11 -16.61 24.09
C THR A 94 10.07 -16.62 25.28
N ASP A 95 11.34 -16.27 25.08
CA ASP A 95 12.33 -16.19 26.14
C ASP A 95 11.99 -15.01 27.07
N PRO A 96 11.78 -15.23 28.38
CA PRO A 96 11.47 -14.17 29.33
C PRO A 96 12.52 -13.05 29.34
N ASP A 97 13.79 -13.38 29.08
CA ASP A 97 14.89 -12.40 29.05
C ASP A 97 14.80 -11.44 27.86
N LEU A 98 14.04 -11.80 26.82
CA LEU A 98 13.83 -11.00 25.61
C LEU A 98 12.45 -10.32 25.56
N ALA A 99 11.58 -10.56 26.55
CA ALA A 99 10.20 -10.09 26.55
C ALA A 99 10.09 -8.58 26.26
N ASP A 100 10.92 -7.76 26.92
CA ASP A 100 10.93 -6.31 26.74
C ASP A 100 11.38 -5.88 25.34
N GLN A 101 12.29 -6.62 24.71
CA GLN A 101 12.77 -6.29 23.36
C GLN A 101 11.75 -6.69 22.30
N VAL A 102 11.15 -7.88 22.46
CA VAL A 102 10.07 -8.38 21.61
C VAL A 102 8.88 -7.44 21.67
N GLN A 103 8.50 -7.00 22.87
CA GLN A 103 7.36 -6.10 23.06
C GLN A 103 7.62 -4.71 22.44
N ARG A 104 8.82 -4.14 22.66
CA ARG A 104 9.21 -2.89 22.00
C ARG A 104 9.17 -3.00 20.48
N MET A 105 9.66 -4.10 19.92
CA MET A 105 9.61 -4.32 18.47
C MET A 105 8.17 -4.37 17.94
N ARG A 106 7.23 -5.00 18.67
CA ARG A 106 5.81 -5.01 18.29
C ARG A 106 5.22 -3.60 18.30
N GLU A 107 5.50 -2.83 19.34
CA GLU A 107 5.02 -1.45 19.48
C GLU A 107 5.58 -0.54 18.38
N ASP A 108 6.87 -0.68 18.06
CA ASP A 108 7.49 0.04 16.95
C ASP A 108 6.81 -0.27 15.63
N TYR A 109 6.53 -1.55 15.36
CA TYR A 109 5.82 -1.95 14.14
C TYR A 109 4.38 -1.44 14.11
N ASP A 110 3.64 -1.52 15.21
CA ASP A 110 2.25 -1.05 15.23
C ASP A 110 2.16 0.46 15.00
N GLN A 111 3.10 1.23 15.55
CA GLN A 111 3.21 2.67 15.27
C GLN A 111 3.54 2.94 13.79
N GLN A 112 4.47 2.18 13.21
CA GLN A 112 4.91 2.37 11.81
C GLN A 112 3.87 1.94 10.79
N LEU A 113 3.04 0.95 11.12
CA LEU A 113 1.98 0.44 10.25
C LEU A 113 0.77 1.38 10.18
N ASP A 114 0.57 2.25 11.18
CA ASP A 114 -0.57 3.17 11.25
C ASP A 114 -0.70 4.06 9.99
N ALA A 115 -1.91 4.17 9.44
CA ALA A 115 -2.18 5.00 8.26
C ALA A 115 -1.75 6.47 8.44
N ARG A 116 -1.80 7.01 9.67
CA ARG A 116 -1.33 8.37 10.00
C ARG A 116 0.18 8.47 9.91
N PHE A 117 0.91 7.42 10.29
CA PHE A 117 2.36 7.35 10.14
C PHE A 117 2.76 7.41 8.66
N ALA A 118 2.02 6.70 7.81
CA ALA A 118 2.18 6.71 6.37
C ALA A 118 1.84 8.08 5.74
N ALA A 119 0.70 8.67 6.12
CA ALA A 119 0.29 9.99 5.65
C ALA A 119 1.30 11.09 6.03
N ALA A 120 1.81 11.08 7.25
CA ALA A 120 2.83 12.03 7.71
C ALA A 120 4.15 11.96 6.93
N ARG A 121 4.38 10.87 6.18
CA ARG A 121 5.57 10.63 5.35
C ARG A 121 5.32 10.75 3.86
N GLY A 122 4.08 11.04 3.45
CA GLY A 122 3.70 11.08 2.04
C GLY A 122 3.74 9.72 1.35
N PHE A 123 3.51 8.62 2.09
CA PHE A 123 3.26 7.31 1.48
C PHE A 123 1.84 7.19 0.91
N VAL A 124 0.94 8.05 1.38
CA VAL A 124 -0.42 8.21 0.88
C VAL A 124 -0.71 9.69 0.71
N ASP A 125 -1.55 10.04 -0.26
CA ASP A 125 -1.93 11.43 -0.52
C ASP A 125 -3.05 11.89 0.40
N ALA A 126 -3.97 10.99 0.75
CA ALA A 126 -5.07 11.30 1.65
C ALA A 126 -5.53 10.11 2.50
N LEU A 127 -5.89 10.40 3.74
CA LEU A 127 -6.70 9.52 4.57
C LEU A 127 -8.16 9.90 4.39
N VAL A 128 -8.99 8.90 4.06
CA VAL A 128 -10.39 9.11 3.68
C VAL A 128 -11.28 8.16 4.45
N THR A 129 -12.50 8.57 4.77
CA THR A 129 -13.47 7.66 5.38
C THR A 129 -14.16 6.81 4.31
N PRO A 130 -14.72 5.63 4.66
CA PRO A 130 -15.38 4.75 3.69
C PRO A 130 -16.50 5.43 2.87
N GLU A 131 -17.18 6.40 3.46
CA GLU A 131 -18.28 7.14 2.85
C GLU A 131 -17.77 8.10 1.75
N GLU A 132 -16.55 8.61 1.87
CA GLU A 132 -15.92 9.56 0.94
C GLU A 132 -15.29 8.86 -0.29
N VAL A 133 -14.97 7.56 -0.18
CA VAL A 133 -14.23 6.79 -1.19
C VAL A 133 -14.87 6.90 -2.58
N ARG A 134 -16.19 6.75 -2.67
CA ARG A 134 -16.89 6.74 -3.96
C ARG A 134 -16.73 8.06 -4.69
N ASP A 135 -16.95 9.17 -4.00
CA ASP A 135 -16.94 10.50 -4.60
C ASP A 135 -15.51 10.94 -4.96
N LEU A 136 -14.55 10.60 -4.11
CA LEU A 136 -13.13 10.85 -4.37
C LEU A 136 -12.59 10.02 -5.54
N LEU A 137 -12.91 8.73 -5.61
CA LEU A 137 -12.53 7.90 -6.76
C LEU A 137 -13.22 8.38 -8.04
N ALA A 138 -14.49 8.77 -7.98
CA ALA A 138 -15.18 9.33 -9.14
C ALA A 138 -14.54 10.64 -9.61
N PHE A 139 -14.11 11.50 -8.68
CA PHE A 139 -13.35 12.70 -9.00
C PHE A 139 -11.99 12.37 -9.62
N ALA A 140 -11.19 11.51 -8.98
CA ALA A 140 -9.88 11.10 -9.48
C ALA A 140 -9.97 10.45 -10.88
N LEU A 141 -10.97 9.59 -11.11
CA LEU A 141 -11.22 9.00 -12.42
C LEU A 141 -11.60 10.04 -13.48
N ARG A 142 -12.41 11.05 -13.13
CA ARG A 142 -12.71 12.16 -14.05
C ARG A 142 -11.46 12.94 -14.40
N VAL A 143 -10.64 13.31 -13.41
CA VAL A 143 -9.39 14.07 -13.64
C VAL A 143 -8.44 13.28 -14.53
N THR A 144 -8.16 12.02 -14.16
CA THR A 144 -7.23 11.16 -14.88
C THR A 144 -7.72 10.76 -16.29
N SER A 145 -9.03 10.78 -16.54
CA SER A 145 -9.58 10.57 -17.88
C SER A 145 -9.35 11.75 -18.83
N HIS A 146 -9.09 12.95 -18.31
CA HIS A 146 -8.86 14.17 -19.10
C HIS A 146 -7.37 14.56 -19.15
N TYR A 147 -6.55 14.08 -18.22
CA TYR A 147 -5.11 14.29 -18.21
C TYR A 147 -4.39 13.23 -19.05
N ARG A 148 -3.61 13.67 -20.05
CA ARG A 148 -2.85 12.78 -20.95
C ARG A 148 -1.33 12.91 -20.81
N GLY A 149 -0.86 13.74 -19.88
CA GLY A 149 0.57 13.94 -19.61
C GLY A 149 1.10 12.97 -18.55
N PRO A 150 2.42 12.86 -18.40
CA PRO A 150 3.00 12.22 -17.22
C PRO A 150 2.73 13.07 -15.97
N HIS A 151 2.27 12.45 -14.90
CA HIS A 151 2.18 13.11 -13.60
C HIS A 151 3.61 13.31 -13.05
N ILE A 152 3.95 14.53 -12.63
CA ILE A 152 5.23 14.85 -11.99
C ILE A 152 4.93 15.57 -10.67
N GLY A 153 5.20 14.90 -9.53
CA GLY A 153 5.01 15.43 -8.19
C GLY A 153 3.92 14.72 -7.37
N PRO A 154 3.63 15.17 -6.13
CA PRO A 154 2.53 14.65 -5.31
C PRO A 154 1.17 15.23 -5.77
N PHE A 155 0.14 14.39 -5.86
CA PHE A 155 -1.20 14.81 -6.28
C PHE A 155 -2.01 15.26 -5.05
N VAL A 156 -2.08 16.57 -4.84
CA VAL A 156 -2.91 17.12 -3.75
C VAL A 156 -4.33 17.35 -4.25
N LEU A 157 -5.27 16.57 -3.72
CA LEU A 157 -6.68 16.78 -3.99
C LEU A 157 -7.15 18.12 -3.40
N PRO A 158 -7.84 18.97 -4.16
CA PRO A 158 -8.51 20.13 -3.59
C PRO A 158 -9.62 19.67 -2.62
N PRO A 159 -9.98 20.46 -1.60
CA PRO A 159 -11.06 20.09 -0.69
C PRO A 159 -12.38 19.90 -1.47
N LEU A 160 -13.18 18.93 -1.03
CA LEU A 160 -14.39 18.44 -1.73
C LEU A 160 -15.48 19.52 -1.93
N ASP A 161 -15.40 20.63 -1.20
CA ASP A 161 -16.27 21.80 -1.34
C ASP A 161 -15.94 22.67 -2.55
N CYS A 162 -14.78 22.44 -3.19
CA CYS A 162 -14.39 23.10 -4.42
C CYS A 162 -15.24 22.58 -5.58
N ARG A 163 -16.33 23.29 -5.88
CA ARG A 163 -17.11 23.05 -7.10
C ARG A 163 -16.18 23.21 -8.31
N VAL A 164 -15.87 22.10 -8.96
CA VAL A 164 -15.26 22.11 -10.28
C VAL A 164 -16.38 22.38 -11.27
N GLU A 165 -16.48 23.64 -11.71
CA GLU A 165 -17.31 24.03 -12.86
C GLU A 165 -16.81 23.37 -14.16
#